data_AF-A0A7J8HUF8-F1
#
_entry.id   AF-A0A7J8HUF8-F1
#
_cell.length_a   1.000
_cell.length_b   1.000
_cell.length_c   1.000
_cell.angle_alpha   90.00
_cell.angle_beta   90.00
_cell.angle_gamma   90.00
#
_symmetry.space_group_name_H-M   'P 1'
#
loop_
_entity.id
_entity.type
_entity.pdbx_description
1 polymer ?
#
loop_
_entity_poly.entity_id
_entity_poly.type
_entity_poly.pdbx_seq_one_letter_code
_entity_poly.pdbx_strand_id
1 'polypeptide(L)'
;MGSQEVLGQAARLASSGLLLQVLFRLITFILNAFILRFLSKEIVGIVNVRLTLLYSTTIFLAREAFRRACLSGGTQRDWNQTLNLLWLTVPLGVLWSMFLGWVWLRLLEVPDPDVVPYYGTGVVVFGLSAVVELLGEPFWVLAQAHMFVKLKVIAESLSVILKSVLTAFLVLWLPHWGLYIFSLAQLFYTAVLVLCYVIYFKKLLGSPESTKQQTLPVSRMTDLLPNIPRSGAFVNWKEAKLTWSFFKQSFLKQILTEGERYVMTFLNVLNFGDQGVYDIVNNLGSLVARLIFQPIEESFYIFFAKVLEREKDATLQKQEDVAVAAAVLESLLKLALLAGLTITIFGFAYSQLALDIYGGTMLSAGSGTISRCWPYHLHSWC
;
A
#
# COMPACT_ATOMS: atom_id res chain seq x y z
N MET A 1 -34.64 9.52 0.36
CA MET A 1 -33.33 10.19 0.15
C MET A 1 -33.02 10.12 -1.33
N GLY A 2 -32.92 11.26 -2.00
CA GLY A 2 -32.76 11.30 -3.45
C GLY A 2 -31.31 10.95 -3.85
N SER A 3 -31.13 10.26 -4.98
CA SER A 3 -29.81 9.84 -5.48
C SER A 3 -28.81 11.00 -5.60
N GLN A 4 -29.28 12.24 -5.81
CA GLN A 4 -28.43 13.45 -5.82
C GLN A 4 -27.90 13.87 -4.44
N GLU A 5 -28.67 13.69 -3.36
CA GLU A 5 -28.19 13.94 -1.99
C GLU A 5 -27.15 12.90 -1.56
N VAL A 6 -27.37 11.63 -1.94
CA VAL A 6 -26.41 10.54 -1.71
C VAL A 6 -25.12 10.81 -2.49
N LEU A 7 -25.21 11.30 -3.73
CA LEU A 7 -24.04 11.67 -4.54
C LEU A 7 -23.29 12.87 -3.96
N GLY A 8 -23.99 13.90 -3.51
CA GLY A 8 -23.40 15.09 -2.90
C GLY A 8 -22.74 14.82 -1.55
N GLN A 9 -23.34 13.95 -0.72
CA GLN A 9 -22.71 13.45 0.50
C GLN A 9 -21.51 12.55 0.17
N ALA A 10 -21.63 11.62 -0.77
CA ALA A 10 -20.53 10.76 -1.20
C ALA A 10 -19.34 11.57 -1.74
N ALA A 11 -19.59 12.62 -2.53
CA ALA A 11 -18.56 13.52 -3.04
C ALA A 11 -17.87 14.34 -1.94
N ARG A 12 -18.62 14.86 -0.95
CA ARG A 12 -18.04 15.56 0.22
C ARG A 12 -17.27 14.62 1.16
N LEU A 13 -17.76 13.39 1.33
CA LEU A 13 -17.09 12.33 2.09
C LEU A 13 -15.81 11.85 1.39
N ALA A 14 -15.83 11.74 0.06
CA ALA A 14 -14.67 11.44 -0.75
C ALA A 14 -13.65 12.57 -0.71
N SER A 15 -14.06 13.83 -0.90
CA SER A 15 -13.13 14.98 -0.89
C SER A 15 -12.47 15.20 0.47
N SER A 16 -13.23 15.09 1.57
CA SER A 16 -12.66 15.19 2.92
C SER A 16 -11.75 14.01 3.29
N GLY A 17 -12.07 12.80 2.83
CA GLY A 17 -11.23 11.62 2.99
C GLY A 17 -9.93 11.71 2.18
N LEU A 18 -10.01 12.19 0.95
CA LEU A 18 -8.85 12.39 0.05
C LEU A 18 -7.90 13.46 0.61
N LEU A 19 -8.43 14.61 1.06
CA LEU A 19 -7.61 15.66 1.66
C LEU A 19 -6.86 15.14 2.91
N LEU A 20 -7.57 14.39 3.76
CA LEU A 20 -6.98 13.80 4.96
C LEU A 20 -5.89 12.77 4.61
N GLN A 21 -6.10 11.97 3.56
CA GLN A 21 -5.10 11.01 3.08
C GLN A 21 -3.85 11.71 2.54
N VAL A 22 -4.01 12.81 1.78
CA VAL A 22 -2.88 13.62 1.30
C VAL A 22 -2.09 14.20 2.46
N LEU A 23 -2.76 14.76 3.48
CA LEU A 23 -2.12 15.30 4.67
C LEU A 23 -1.28 14.23 5.39
N PHE A 24 -1.83 13.03 5.60
CA PHE A 24 -1.11 11.95 6.27
C PHE A 24 0.07 11.42 5.44
N ARG A 25 -0.04 11.39 4.11
CA ARG A 25 1.09 11.07 3.22
C ARG A 25 2.21 12.11 3.35
N LEU A 26 1.88 13.40 3.44
CA LEU A 26 2.86 14.47 3.63
C LEU A 26 3.58 14.33 4.98
N ILE A 27 2.83 14.10 6.06
CA ILE A 27 3.41 13.89 7.40
C ILE A 27 4.37 12.69 7.39
N THR A 28 3.94 11.57 6.81
CA THR A 28 4.76 10.35 6.71
C THR A 28 6.01 10.60 5.86
N PHE A 29 5.89 11.34 4.76
CA PHE A 29 7.02 11.71 3.91
C PHE A 29 8.07 12.52 4.68
N ILE A 30 7.64 13.53 5.45
CA ILE A 30 8.54 14.35 6.28
C ILE A 30 9.23 13.50 7.36
N LEU A 31 8.48 12.62 8.04
CA LEU A 31 9.05 11.72 9.04
C LEU A 31 10.06 10.74 8.45
N ASN A 32 9.76 10.16 7.29
CA ASN A 32 10.68 9.26 6.60
C ASN A 32 11.94 10.00 6.14
N ALA A 33 11.80 11.23 5.62
CA ALA A 33 12.94 12.08 5.25
C ALA A 33 13.88 12.31 6.46
N PHE A 34 13.28 12.61 7.61
CA PHE A 34 14.02 12.80 8.86
C PHE A 34 14.76 11.52 9.27
N ILE A 35 14.08 10.37 9.26
CA ILE A 35 14.66 9.07 9.62
C ILE A 35 15.87 8.73 8.75
N LEU A 36 15.78 8.98 7.43
CA LEU A 36 16.86 8.65 6.48
C LEU A 36 18.20 9.34 6.79
N ARG A 37 18.17 10.52 7.43
CA ARG A 37 19.40 11.25 7.79
C ARG A 37 20.24 10.58 8.87
N PHE A 38 19.67 9.63 9.60
CA PHE A 38 20.33 8.91 10.69
C PHE A 38 20.65 7.45 10.34
N LEU A 39 20.42 7.04 9.09
CA LEU A 39 20.58 5.65 8.66
C LEU A 39 21.68 5.48 7.63
N SER A 40 22.32 4.32 7.67
CA SER A 40 23.21 3.89 6.60
C SER A 40 22.42 3.41 5.39
N LYS A 41 23.04 3.55 4.21
CA LYS A 41 22.46 3.20 2.90
C LYS A 41 22.20 1.71 2.78
N GLU A 42 23.05 0.91 3.41
CA GLU A 42 22.95 -0.54 3.46
C GLU A 42 21.72 -0.99 4.26
N ILE A 43 21.46 -0.40 5.43
CA ILE A 43 20.28 -0.69 6.24
C ILE A 43 19.01 -0.30 5.48
N VAL A 44 19.00 0.88 4.84
CA VAL A 44 17.83 1.34 4.08
C VAL A 44 17.53 0.42 2.91
N GLY A 45 18.54 0.02 2.13
CA GLY A 45 18.34 -0.92 1.02
C GLY A 45 17.78 -2.26 1.48
N ILE A 46 18.32 -2.83 2.56
CA ILE A 46 17.82 -4.10 3.10
C ILE A 46 16.38 -3.98 3.59
N VAL A 47 16.05 -2.91 4.32
CA VAL A 47 14.70 -2.72 4.88
C VAL A 47 13.69 -2.44 3.77
N ASN A 48 13.94 -1.46 2.91
CA ASN A 48 12.95 -0.97 1.93
C ASN A 48 12.84 -1.86 0.69
N VAL A 49 13.92 -2.52 0.29
CA VAL A 49 13.88 -3.43 -0.86
C VAL A 49 13.65 -4.85 -0.39
N ARG A 50 14.57 -5.45 0.37
CA ARG A 50 14.53 -6.90 0.65
C ARG A 50 13.45 -7.30 1.66
N LEU A 51 13.42 -6.70 2.85
CA LEU A 51 12.48 -7.10 3.91
C LEU A 51 11.05 -6.64 3.61
N THR A 52 10.91 -5.47 3.01
CA THR A 52 9.60 -4.99 2.53
C THR A 52 9.07 -5.88 1.41
N LEU A 53 9.91 -6.36 0.49
CA LEU A 53 9.51 -7.34 -0.53
C LEU A 53 9.05 -8.66 0.08
N LEU A 54 9.77 -9.19 1.09
CA LEU A 54 9.34 -10.37 1.82
C LEU A 54 7.95 -10.18 2.43
N TYR A 55 7.77 -9.09 3.16
CA TYR A 55 6.51 -8.77 3.83
C TYR A 55 5.37 -8.55 2.83
N SER A 56 5.58 -7.74 1.78
CA SER A 56 4.55 -7.43 0.78
C SER A 56 4.16 -8.68 0.00
N THR A 57 5.13 -9.51 -0.41
CA THR A 57 4.88 -10.77 -1.11
C THR A 57 4.08 -11.75 -0.26
N THR A 58 4.49 -11.94 1.00
CA THR A 58 3.82 -12.85 1.94
C THR A 58 2.35 -12.47 2.10
N ILE A 59 2.11 -11.21 2.40
CA ILE A 59 0.76 -10.67 2.57
C ILE A 59 -0.04 -10.79 1.28
N PHE A 60 0.53 -10.38 0.15
CA PHE A 60 -0.18 -10.32 -1.12
C PHE A 60 -0.64 -11.72 -1.57
N LEU A 61 0.25 -12.72 -1.47
CA LEU A 61 -0.07 -14.11 -1.79
C LEU A 61 -1.12 -14.70 -0.83
N ALA A 62 -1.07 -14.35 0.45
CA ALA A 62 -2.00 -14.87 1.44
C ALA A 62 -3.40 -14.26 1.37
N ARG A 63 -3.53 -13.02 0.88
CA ARG A 63 -4.72 -12.18 1.13
C ARG A 63 -5.46 -11.70 -0.11
N GLU A 64 -4.77 -11.30 -1.16
CA GLU A 64 -5.37 -10.50 -2.23
C GLU A 64 -6.52 -11.25 -2.95
N ALA A 65 -6.32 -12.54 -3.18
CA ALA A 65 -7.32 -13.40 -3.79
C ALA A 65 -8.60 -13.50 -2.94
N PHE A 66 -8.44 -13.60 -1.61
CA PHE A 66 -9.54 -13.70 -0.67
C PHE A 66 -10.34 -12.40 -0.60
N ARG A 67 -9.65 -11.25 -0.53
CA ARG A 67 -10.30 -9.92 -0.58
C ARG A 67 -11.20 -9.80 -1.80
N ARG A 68 -10.66 -10.10 -2.99
CA ARG A 68 -11.40 -9.97 -4.25
C ARG A 68 -12.60 -10.91 -4.31
N ALA A 69 -12.44 -12.16 -3.88
CA ALA A 69 -13.52 -13.13 -3.88
C ALA A 69 -14.63 -12.79 -2.87
N CYS A 70 -14.25 -12.45 -1.64
CA CYS A 70 -15.18 -12.16 -0.55
C CYS A 70 -15.90 -10.82 -0.74
N LEU A 71 -15.29 -9.83 -1.41
CA LEU A 71 -15.96 -8.58 -1.76
C LEU A 71 -16.87 -8.70 -3.00
N SER A 72 -16.68 -9.73 -3.83
CA SER A 72 -17.52 -10.00 -5.01
C SER A 72 -18.81 -10.77 -4.71
N GLY A 73 -19.08 -11.11 -3.44
CA GLY A 73 -20.26 -11.86 -3.02
C GLY A 73 -21.58 -11.08 -3.21
N GLY A 74 -22.64 -11.79 -3.58
CA GLY A 74 -23.98 -11.22 -3.78
C GLY A 74 -24.70 -10.81 -2.48
N THR A 75 -25.85 -10.14 -2.62
CA THR A 75 -26.63 -9.55 -1.52
C THR A 75 -27.21 -10.56 -0.52
N GLN A 76 -27.38 -11.83 -0.93
CA GLN A 76 -27.83 -12.94 -0.09
C GLN A 76 -26.67 -13.92 0.18
N ARG A 77 -25.67 -13.48 0.95
CA ARG A 77 -24.52 -14.30 1.35
C ARG A 77 -24.58 -14.68 2.82
N ASP A 78 -24.11 -15.89 3.12
CA ASP A 78 -23.88 -16.33 4.49
C ASP A 78 -22.50 -15.83 4.96
N TRP A 79 -22.53 -14.82 5.82
CA TRP A 79 -21.33 -14.18 6.33
C TRP A 79 -20.46 -15.09 7.18
N ASN A 80 -21.03 -16.10 7.84
CA ASN A 80 -20.24 -17.03 8.65
C ASN A 80 -19.32 -17.87 7.76
N GLN A 81 -19.82 -18.30 6.59
CA GLN A 81 -19.02 -19.06 5.62
C GLN A 81 -17.94 -18.20 4.96
N THR A 82 -18.24 -16.94 4.67
CA THR A 82 -17.25 -15.97 4.15
C THR A 82 -16.18 -15.66 5.19
N LEU A 83 -16.54 -15.49 6.47
CA LEU A 83 -15.58 -15.28 7.56
C LEU A 83 -14.68 -16.50 7.76
N ASN A 84 -15.23 -17.71 7.74
CA ASN A 84 -14.43 -18.94 7.80
C ASN A 84 -13.42 -19.03 6.64
N LEU A 85 -13.83 -18.63 5.42
CA LEU A 85 -12.94 -18.55 4.26
C LEU A 85 -11.83 -17.49 4.47
N LEU A 86 -12.16 -16.32 5.03
CA LEU A 86 -11.17 -15.27 5.32
C LEU A 86 -10.17 -15.69 6.39
N TRP A 87 -10.57 -16.48 7.39
CA TRP A 87 -9.65 -17.00 8.40
C TRP A 87 -8.61 -17.97 7.84
N LEU A 88 -8.84 -18.56 6.65
CA LEU A 88 -7.81 -19.37 5.96
C LEU A 88 -6.63 -18.53 5.45
N THR A 89 -6.74 -17.19 5.41
CA THR A 89 -5.62 -16.30 5.07
C THR A 89 -4.48 -16.39 6.09
N VAL A 90 -4.78 -16.62 7.37
CA VAL A 90 -3.79 -16.69 8.46
C VAL A 90 -2.89 -17.94 8.35
N PRO A 91 -3.41 -19.18 8.29
CA PRO A 91 -2.56 -20.36 8.12
C PRO A 91 -1.82 -20.35 6.79
N LEU A 92 -2.43 -19.82 5.72
CA LEU A 92 -1.75 -19.62 4.44
C LEU A 92 -0.61 -18.59 4.55
N GLY A 93 -0.83 -17.51 5.31
CA GLY A 93 0.19 -16.52 5.63
C GLY A 93 1.36 -17.09 6.43
N VAL A 94 1.08 -17.96 7.41
CA VAL A 94 2.12 -18.68 8.16
C VAL A 94 2.92 -19.58 7.22
N LEU A 95 2.26 -20.32 6.33
CA LEU A 95 2.93 -21.16 5.32
C LEU A 95 3.86 -20.33 4.42
N TRP A 96 3.36 -19.23 3.85
CA TRP A 96 4.17 -18.35 2.98
C TRP A 96 5.27 -17.64 3.74
N SER A 97 5.02 -17.18 4.97
CA SER A 97 6.00 -16.54 5.83
C SER A 97 7.16 -17.49 6.16
N MET A 98 6.87 -18.76 6.47
CA MET A 98 7.89 -19.78 6.69
C MET A 98 8.66 -20.10 5.40
N PHE A 99 7.97 -20.31 4.28
CA PHE A 99 8.60 -20.63 3.01
C PHE A 99 9.50 -19.49 2.51
N LEU A 100 8.98 -18.28 2.42
CA LEU A 100 9.72 -17.11 1.97
C LEU A 100 10.79 -16.70 2.99
N GLY A 101 10.51 -16.79 4.28
CA GLY A 101 11.52 -16.57 5.33
C GLY A 101 12.70 -17.54 5.21
N TRP A 102 12.44 -18.82 4.92
CA TRP A 102 13.50 -19.80 4.64
C TRP A 102 14.31 -19.43 3.40
N VAL A 103 13.66 -19.00 2.30
CA VAL A 103 14.34 -18.50 1.10
C VAL A 103 15.24 -17.30 1.43
N TRP A 104 14.75 -16.34 2.21
CA TRP A 104 15.52 -15.15 2.62
C TRP A 104 16.71 -15.47 3.54
N LEU A 105 16.61 -16.50 4.37
CA LEU A 105 17.69 -16.88 5.29
C LEU A 105 18.73 -17.82 4.67
N ARG A 106 18.35 -18.61 3.65
CA ARG A 106 19.19 -19.72 3.15
C ARG A 106 19.61 -19.59 1.70
N LEU A 107 18.79 -18.95 0.86
CA LEU A 107 19.06 -18.83 -0.57
C LEU A 107 19.67 -17.47 -0.93
N LEU A 108 19.26 -16.42 -0.20
CA LEU A 108 19.73 -15.06 -0.44
C LEU A 108 21.05 -14.79 0.30
N GLU A 109 21.89 -13.95 -0.31
CA GLU A 109 23.15 -13.51 0.28
C GLU A 109 22.90 -12.82 1.62
N VAL A 110 23.53 -13.34 2.68
CA VAL A 110 23.41 -12.80 4.04
C VAL A 110 24.34 -11.58 4.16
N PRO A 111 23.82 -10.40 4.53
CA PRO A 111 24.65 -9.21 4.75
C PRO A 111 25.70 -9.46 5.83
N ASP A 112 26.87 -8.82 5.67
CA ASP A 112 27.94 -8.86 6.66
C ASP A 112 27.43 -8.35 8.04
N PRO A 113 27.52 -9.15 9.12
CA PRO A 113 27.09 -8.76 10.45
C PRO A 113 27.71 -7.47 10.99
N ASP A 114 28.93 -7.14 10.56
CA ASP A 114 29.63 -5.93 10.98
C ASP A 114 29.02 -4.66 10.36
N VAL A 115 28.36 -4.80 9.19
CA VAL A 115 27.69 -3.71 8.48
C VAL A 115 26.20 -3.65 8.84
N VAL A 116 25.55 -4.82 8.95
CA VAL A 116 24.11 -4.93 9.24
C VAL A 116 23.87 -6.00 10.29
N PRO A 117 23.83 -5.61 11.58
CA PRO A 117 23.63 -6.56 12.66
C PRO A 117 22.19 -7.09 12.66
N TYR A 118 22.03 -8.34 13.09
CA TYR A 118 20.73 -9.00 13.36
C TYR A 118 19.82 -9.21 12.15
N TYR A 119 20.39 -9.43 10.95
CA TYR A 119 19.63 -9.74 9.73
C TYR A 119 18.61 -10.87 9.91
N GLY A 120 19.03 -11.99 10.49
CA GLY A 120 18.17 -13.17 10.64
C GLY A 120 16.93 -12.90 11.48
N THR A 121 17.08 -12.15 12.58
CA THR A 121 15.93 -11.76 13.40
C THR A 121 15.00 -10.82 12.66
N GLY A 122 15.55 -9.91 11.85
CA GLY A 122 14.73 -9.01 11.02
C GLY A 122 13.84 -9.77 10.04
N VAL A 123 14.36 -10.79 9.35
CA VAL A 123 13.57 -11.65 8.46
C VAL A 123 12.41 -12.32 9.20
N VAL A 124 12.69 -12.92 10.37
CA VAL A 124 11.67 -13.60 11.17
C VAL A 124 10.59 -12.63 11.66
N VAL A 125 10.98 -11.45 12.16
CA VAL A 125 10.05 -10.46 12.70
C VAL A 125 9.21 -9.79 11.60
N PHE A 126 9.77 -9.53 10.41
CA PHE A 126 8.98 -9.07 9.26
C PHE A 126 7.98 -10.15 8.81
N GLY A 127 8.40 -11.42 8.77
CA GLY A 127 7.52 -12.54 8.50
C GLY A 127 6.41 -12.70 9.54
N LEU A 128 6.72 -12.50 10.82
CA LEU A 128 5.72 -12.49 11.91
C LEU A 128 4.76 -11.32 11.77
N SER A 129 5.28 -10.13 11.43
CA SER A 129 4.46 -8.92 11.22
C SER A 129 3.43 -9.14 10.11
N ALA A 130 3.82 -9.81 9.02
CA ALA A 130 2.88 -10.20 7.97
C ALA A 130 1.74 -11.08 8.50
N VAL A 131 2.04 -12.06 9.35
CA VAL A 131 1.02 -12.94 9.98
C VAL A 131 0.13 -12.16 10.93
N VAL A 132 0.68 -11.26 11.75
CA VAL A 132 -0.10 -10.40 12.67
C VAL A 132 -1.10 -9.56 11.88
N GLU A 133 -0.69 -8.94 10.78
CA GLU A 133 -1.61 -8.15 9.95
C GLU A 133 -2.75 -8.98 9.37
N LEU A 134 -2.51 -10.24 8.99
CA LEU A 134 -3.55 -11.14 8.48
C LEU A 134 -4.63 -11.47 9.52
N LEU A 135 -4.34 -11.35 10.82
CA LEU A 135 -5.36 -11.45 11.88
C LEU A 135 -6.41 -10.32 11.78
N GLY A 136 -6.02 -9.17 11.24
CA GLY A 136 -6.91 -8.03 11.00
C GLY A 136 -7.80 -8.19 9.77
N GLU A 137 -7.59 -9.23 8.97
CA GLU A 137 -8.17 -9.33 7.64
C GLU A 137 -9.70 -9.49 7.61
N PRO A 138 -10.32 -10.33 8.46
CA PRO A 138 -11.77 -10.43 8.54
C PRO A 138 -12.42 -9.07 8.87
N PHE A 139 -11.80 -8.30 9.77
CA PHE A 139 -12.29 -6.97 10.15
C PHE A 139 -12.15 -5.96 9.01
N TRP A 140 -11.04 -6.01 8.28
CA TRP A 140 -10.81 -5.13 7.13
C TRP A 140 -11.85 -5.39 6.03
N VAL A 141 -12.09 -6.65 5.66
CA VAL A 141 -13.07 -7.00 4.61
C VAL A 141 -14.49 -6.64 5.03
N LEU A 142 -14.85 -6.89 6.29
CA LEU A 142 -16.15 -6.48 6.82
C LEU A 142 -16.31 -4.96 6.77
N ALA A 143 -15.30 -4.21 7.20
CA ALA A 143 -15.33 -2.74 7.14
C ALA A 143 -15.46 -2.22 5.71
N GLN A 144 -14.76 -2.84 4.76
CA GLN A 144 -14.81 -2.47 3.34
C GLN A 144 -16.17 -2.80 2.72
N ALA A 145 -16.74 -3.97 3.01
CA ALA A 145 -18.04 -4.38 2.51
C ALA A 145 -19.20 -3.50 2.98
N HIS A 146 -19.09 -2.90 4.18
CA HIS A 146 -20.05 -1.95 4.72
C HIS A 146 -19.65 -0.47 4.49
N MET A 147 -18.67 -0.21 3.61
CA MET A 147 -18.24 1.13 3.20
C MET A 147 -17.78 2.03 4.36
N PHE A 148 -17.11 1.47 5.37
CA PHE A 148 -16.48 2.24 6.46
C PHE A 148 -15.14 2.86 6.03
N VAL A 149 -15.18 3.69 4.98
CA VAL A 149 -14.01 4.31 4.37
C VAL A 149 -13.21 5.16 5.37
N LYS A 150 -13.89 5.91 6.24
CA LYS A 150 -13.24 6.75 7.28
C LYS A 150 -12.42 5.92 8.27
N LEU A 151 -12.92 4.77 8.71
CA LEU A 151 -12.20 3.90 9.63
C LEU A 151 -10.90 3.43 8.98
N LYS A 152 -10.99 2.95 7.74
CA LYS A 152 -9.83 2.47 6.98
C LYS A 152 -8.77 3.55 6.86
N VAL A 153 -9.14 4.75 6.39
CA VAL A 153 -8.20 5.87 6.22
C VAL A 153 -7.53 6.24 7.54
N ILE A 154 -8.29 6.32 8.63
CA ILE A 154 -7.74 6.66 9.96
C ILE A 154 -6.83 5.55 10.48
N ALA A 155 -7.27 4.29 10.44
CA ALA A 155 -6.51 3.16 10.97
C ALA A 155 -5.19 2.94 10.21
N GLU A 156 -5.23 2.96 8.87
CA GLU A 156 -4.04 2.81 8.02
C GLU A 156 -3.06 3.97 8.27
N SER A 157 -3.55 5.21 8.28
CA SER A 157 -2.69 6.39 8.46
C SER A 157 -2.10 6.50 9.86
N LEU A 158 -2.90 6.27 10.90
CA LEU A 158 -2.46 6.32 12.29
C LEU A 158 -1.36 5.30 12.55
N SER A 159 -1.53 4.07 12.04
CA SER A 159 -0.55 3.00 12.20
C SER A 159 0.79 3.37 11.55
N VAL A 160 0.76 3.93 10.33
CA VAL A 160 1.98 4.37 9.62
C VAL A 160 2.68 5.52 10.34
N ILE A 161 1.94 6.49 10.86
CA ILE A 161 2.52 7.61 11.62
C ILE A 161 3.16 7.10 12.89
N LEU A 162 2.47 6.25 13.66
CA LEU A 162 2.99 5.68 14.89
C LEU A 162 4.23 4.82 14.66
N LYS A 163 4.27 4.04 13.56
CA LYS A 163 5.47 3.33 13.11
C LYS A 163 6.64 4.30 12.89
N SER A 164 6.39 5.37 12.14
CA SER A 164 7.42 6.34 11.74
C SER A 164 7.97 7.09 12.96
N VAL A 165 7.09 7.52 13.87
CA VAL A 165 7.47 8.14 15.14
C VAL A 165 8.30 7.17 16.00
N LEU A 166 7.86 5.92 16.14
CA LEU A 166 8.61 4.91 16.89
C LEU A 166 9.99 4.64 16.27
N THR A 167 10.06 4.59 14.94
CA THR A 167 11.33 4.39 14.21
C THR A 167 12.26 5.57 14.47
N ALA A 168 11.79 6.81 14.31
CA ALA A 168 12.58 8.01 14.60
C ALA A 168 13.07 8.04 16.05
N PHE A 169 12.21 7.71 17.01
CA PHE A 169 12.58 7.62 18.42
C PHE A 169 13.67 6.57 18.67
N LEU A 170 13.50 5.35 18.16
CA LEU A 170 14.47 4.27 18.37
C LEU A 170 15.81 4.53 17.67
N VAL A 171 15.80 5.14 16.49
CA VAL A 171 17.03 5.50 15.76
C VAL A 171 17.84 6.56 16.53
N LEU A 172 17.18 7.53 17.15
CA LEU A 172 17.85 8.59 17.92
C LEU A 172 18.40 8.09 19.26
N TRP A 173 17.67 7.21 19.96
CA TRP A 173 18.02 6.78 21.32
C TRP A 173 18.83 5.49 21.35
N LEU A 174 18.64 4.60 20.37
CA LEU A 174 19.25 3.27 20.34
C LEU A 174 19.86 2.92 18.95
N PRO A 175 20.76 3.74 18.38
CA PRO A 175 21.25 3.56 17.00
C PRO A 175 21.95 2.21 16.75
N HIS A 176 22.68 1.70 17.75
CA HIS A 176 23.32 0.38 17.79
C HIS A 176 22.39 -0.84 17.56
N TRP A 177 21.08 -0.70 17.65
CA TRP A 177 20.14 -1.80 17.40
C TRP A 177 19.98 -2.12 15.91
N GLY A 178 20.43 -1.23 15.01
CA GLY A 178 20.43 -1.46 13.57
C GLY A 178 19.07 -1.94 13.05
N LEU A 179 19.02 -3.17 12.52
CA LEU A 179 17.82 -3.75 11.91
C LEU A 179 16.68 -4.06 12.90
N TYR A 180 16.99 -4.26 14.19
CA TYR A 180 15.96 -4.51 15.21
C TYR A 180 14.96 -3.35 15.31
N ILE A 181 15.43 -2.12 15.08
CA ILE A 181 14.61 -0.91 15.15
C ILE A 181 13.45 -1.00 14.15
N PHE A 182 13.78 -1.30 12.89
CA PHE A 182 12.80 -1.42 11.81
C PHE A 182 11.87 -2.60 12.00
N SER A 183 12.42 -3.70 12.51
CA SER A 183 11.68 -4.93 12.77
C SER A 183 10.63 -4.72 13.88
N LEU A 184 11.02 -4.08 14.98
CA LEU A 184 10.12 -3.74 16.08
C LEU A 184 9.07 -2.72 15.64
N ALA A 185 9.48 -1.70 14.88
CA ALA A 185 8.55 -0.71 14.34
C ALA A 185 7.54 -1.33 13.36
N GLN A 186 7.96 -2.29 12.54
CA GLN A 186 7.07 -3.02 11.62
C GLN A 186 6.07 -3.90 12.38
N LEU A 187 6.52 -4.61 13.42
CA LEU A 187 5.61 -5.39 14.25
C LEU A 187 4.60 -4.49 14.97
N PHE A 188 5.08 -3.37 15.53
CA PHE A 188 4.24 -2.38 16.18
C PHE A 188 3.19 -1.79 15.23
N TYR A 189 3.59 -1.45 13.99
CA TYR A 189 2.68 -1.01 12.93
C TYR A 189 1.51 -1.98 12.73
N THR A 190 1.82 -3.25 12.50
CA THR A 190 0.78 -4.27 12.23
C THR A 190 -0.10 -4.53 13.45
N ALA A 191 0.48 -4.52 14.66
CA ALA A 191 -0.27 -4.66 15.91
C ALA A 191 -1.24 -3.49 16.13
N VAL A 192 -0.80 -2.25 15.92
CA VAL A 192 -1.65 -1.05 16.03
C VAL A 192 -2.78 -1.10 15.01
N LEU A 193 -2.49 -1.49 13.76
CA LEU A 193 -3.50 -1.59 12.71
C LEU A 193 -4.61 -2.57 13.10
N VAL A 194 -4.25 -3.78 13.52
CA VAL A 194 -5.20 -4.80 13.98
C VAL A 194 -5.97 -4.30 15.20
N LEU A 195 -5.28 -3.68 16.16
CA LEU A 195 -5.90 -3.15 17.38
C LEU A 195 -6.93 -2.06 17.07
N CYS A 196 -6.66 -1.16 16.11
CA CYS A 196 -7.61 -0.15 15.67
C CYS A 196 -8.92 -0.78 15.17
N TYR A 197 -8.83 -1.82 14.34
CA TYR A 197 -10.01 -2.54 13.86
C TYR A 197 -10.75 -3.26 15.00
N VAL A 198 -10.03 -3.99 15.85
CA VAL A 198 -10.60 -4.73 16.99
C VAL A 198 -11.31 -3.77 17.95
N ILE A 199 -10.69 -2.65 18.33
CA ILE A 199 -11.30 -1.64 19.21
C ILE A 199 -12.54 -1.02 18.56
N TYR A 200 -12.47 -0.68 17.27
CA TYR A 200 -13.60 -0.08 16.57
C TYR A 200 -14.81 -1.01 16.56
N PHE A 201 -14.62 -2.28 16.14
CA PHE A 201 -15.71 -3.24 16.11
C PHE A 201 -16.21 -3.60 17.51
N LYS A 202 -15.33 -3.67 18.52
CA LYS A 202 -15.74 -3.84 19.93
C LYS A 202 -16.67 -2.73 20.39
N LYS A 203 -16.31 -1.46 20.11
CA LYS A 203 -17.10 -0.30 20.49
C LYS A 203 -18.42 -0.23 19.71
N LEU A 204 -18.39 -0.57 18.43
CA LEU A 204 -19.57 -0.59 17.56
C LEU A 204 -20.57 -1.68 17.99
N LEU A 205 -20.09 -2.86 18.37
CA LEU A 205 -20.91 -3.99 18.84
C LEU A 205 -21.34 -3.86 20.31
N GLY A 206 -20.61 -3.09 21.12
CA GLY A 206 -20.93 -2.89 22.55
C GLY A 206 -21.86 -1.71 22.85
N SER A 207 -22.13 -0.83 21.88
CA SER A 207 -22.99 0.33 22.06
C SER A 207 -24.43 0.05 21.58
N PRO A 208 -25.44 0.02 22.45
CA PRO A 208 -26.81 -0.40 22.12
C PRO A 208 -27.61 0.58 21.23
N GLU A 209 -27.10 1.77 20.93
CA GLU A 209 -27.84 2.84 20.23
C GLU A 209 -27.39 3.09 18.77
N SER A 210 -26.44 2.32 18.23
CA SER A 210 -26.03 2.56 16.84
C SER A 210 -27.04 1.98 15.86
N THR A 211 -27.76 2.84 15.13
CA THR A 211 -28.55 2.50 13.92
C THR A 211 -27.74 1.65 12.90
N LYS A 212 -26.40 1.67 13.00
CA LYS A 212 -25.46 0.85 12.22
C LYS A 212 -25.33 -0.62 12.65
N GLN A 213 -25.75 -1.00 13.87
CA GLN A 213 -25.79 -2.40 14.30
C GLN A 213 -26.84 -3.20 13.54
N GLN A 214 -27.96 -2.57 13.18
CA GLN A 214 -29.08 -3.22 12.50
C GLN A 214 -28.75 -3.68 11.06
N THR A 215 -27.64 -3.21 10.47
CA THR A 215 -27.20 -3.60 9.12
C THR A 215 -25.99 -4.54 9.11
N LEU A 216 -25.41 -4.82 10.29
CA LEU A 216 -24.26 -5.72 10.39
C LEU A 216 -24.74 -7.17 10.58
N PRO A 217 -24.14 -8.13 9.86
CA PRO A 217 -24.53 -9.55 9.92
C PRO A 217 -24.06 -10.26 11.20
N VAL A 218 -23.42 -9.54 12.13
CA VAL A 218 -22.72 -10.09 13.29
C VAL A 218 -23.20 -9.38 14.55
N SER A 219 -23.57 -10.15 15.57
CA SER A 219 -24.12 -9.64 16.84
C SER A 219 -23.08 -9.60 17.97
N ARG A 220 -22.04 -10.44 17.92
CA ARG A 220 -20.97 -10.49 18.93
C ARG A 220 -19.59 -10.57 18.28
N MET A 221 -18.57 -10.08 18.99
CA MET A 221 -17.17 -10.23 18.54
C MET A 221 -16.77 -11.69 18.33
N THR A 222 -17.41 -12.63 19.05
CA THR A 222 -17.18 -14.07 18.89
C THR A 222 -17.67 -14.61 17.55
N ASP A 223 -18.63 -13.95 16.89
CA ASP A 223 -19.15 -14.41 15.60
C ASP A 223 -18.22 -13.98 14.44
N LEU A 224 -17.24 -13.11 14.72
CA LEU A 224 -16.16 -12.77 13.78
C LEU A 224 -15.05 -13.81 13.77
N LEU A 225 -15.01 -14.71 14.75
CA LEU A 225 -14.07 -15.83 14.81
C LEU A 225 -14.59 -17.00 13.98
N PRO A 226 -13.70 -17.90 13.51
CA PRO A 226 -14.14 -19.02 12.71
C PRO A 226 -15.03 -19.92 13.56
N ASN A 227 -16.25 -20.17 13.07
CA ASN A 227 -17.23 -20.99 13.76
C ASN A 227 -17.50 -22.24 12.92
N ILE A 228 -17.45 -23.41 13.55
CA ILE A 228 -17.75 -24.68 12.90
C ILE A 228 -19.28 -24.80 12.83
N PRO A 229 -19.89 -24.75 11.64
CA PRO A 229 -21.34 -24.81 11.54
C PRO A 229 -21.84 -26.19 12.00
N ARG A 230 -22.87 -26.21 12.85
CA ARG A 230 -23.52 -27.46 13.32
C ARG A 230 -24.25 -28.20 12.19
N SER A 231 -24.62 -27.50 11.12
CA SER A 231 -25.15 -28.08 9.87
C SER A 231 -24.88 -27.11 8.71
N GLY A 232 -24.10 -27.54 7.72
CA GLY A 232 -23.75 -26.73 6.54
C GLY A 232 -22.29 -26.89 6.13
N ALA A 233 -21.92 -26.31 4.98
CA ALA A 233 -20.53 -26.29 4.53
C ALA A 233 -19.71 -25.29 5.37
N PHE A 234 -18.47 -25.66 5.74
CA PHE A 234 -17.57 -24.79 6.50
C PHE A 234 -17.19 -23.51 5.74
N VAL A 235 -17.09 -23.60 4.41
CA VAL A 235 -16.65 -22.54 3.51
C VAL A 235 -17.61 -22.44 2.32
N ASN A 236 -17.87 -21.21 1.87
CA ASN A 236 -18.63 -20.97 0.66
C ASN A 236 -17.81 -21.40 -0.58
N TRP A 237 -18.18 -22.53 -1.18
CA TRP A 237 -17.43 -23.12 -2.29
C TRP A 237 -17.41 -22.25 -3.55
N LYS A 238 -18.43 -21.40 -3.75
CA LYS A 238 -18.46 -20.44 -4.87
C LYS A 238 -17.38 -19.39 -4.68
N GLU A 239 -17.25 -18.84 -3.47
CA GLU A 239 -16.21 -17.88 -3.12
C GLU A 239 -14.83 -18.54 -3.16
N ALA A 240 -14.67 -19.78 -2.66
CA ALA A 240 -13.40 -20.50 -2.72
C ALA A 240 -12.91 -20.75 -4.16
N LYS A 241 -13.81 -21.17 -5.06
CA LYS A 241 -13.47 -21.34 -6.50
C LYS A 241 -13.06 -20.00 -7.13
N LEU A 242 -13.74 -18.91 -6.74
CA LEU A 242 -13.41 -17.58 -7.20
C LEU A 242 -12.06 -17.10 -6.65
N THR A 243 -11.76 -17.37 -5.38
CA THR A 243 -10.45 -17.14 -4.74
C THR A 243 -9.35 -17.82 -5.54
N TRP A 244 -9.54 -19.07 -5.95
CA TRP A 244 -8.54 -19.78 -6.77
C TRP A 244 -8.27 -19.11 -8.12
N SER A 245 -9.32 -18.66 -8.81
CA SER A 245 -9.17 -17.91 -10.07
C SER A 245 -8.44 -16.59 -9.85
N PHE A 246 -8.79 -15.84 -8.81
CA PHE A 246 -8.11 -14.59 -8.48
C PHE A 246 -6.69 -14.79 -7.99
N PHE A 247 -6.38 -15.90 -7.32
CA PHE A 247 -5.02 -16.22 -6.88
C PHE A 247 -4.06 -16.30 -8.08
N LYS A 248 -4.46 -16.97 -9.17
CA LYS A 248 -3.66 -17.04 -10.39
C LYS A 248 -3.39 -15.66 -11.00
N GLN A 249 -4.42 -14.80 -11.05
CA GLN A 249 -4.29 -13.44 -11.56
C GLN A 249 -3.40 -12.58 -10.66
N SER A 250 -3.60 -12.68 -9.35
CA SER A 250 -2.82 -11.94 -8.37
C SER A 250 -1.35 -12.36 -8.44
N PHE A 251 -1.04 -13.65 -8.53
CA PHE A 251 0.34 -14.12 -8.67
C PHE A 251 1.08 -13.47 -9.85
N LEU A 252 0.45 -13.45 -11.04
CA LEU A 252 1.01 -12.77 -12.20
C LEU A 252 1.18 -11.26 -11.95
N LYS A 253 0.17 -10.62 -11.34
CA LYS A 253 0.23 -9.20 -10.98
C LYS A 253 1.39 -8.88 -10.04
N GLN A 254 1.67 -9.75 -9.07
CA GLN A 254 2.78 -9.57 -8.13
C GLN A 254 4.12 -9.54 -8.86
N ILE A 255 4.34 -10.49 -9.77
CA ILE A 255 5.58 -10.55 -10.57
C ILE A 255 5.71 -9.30 -11.44
N LEU A 256 4.62 -8.84 -12.05
CA LEU A 256 4.66 -7.64 -12.90
C LEU A 256 4.87 -6.34 -12.10
N THR A 257 4.38 -6.27 -10.87
CA THR A 257 4.44 -5.05 -10.05
C THR A 257 5.74 -4.94 -9.25
N GLU A 258 6.20 -6.05 -8.67
CA GLU A 258 7.41 -6.08 -7.83
C GLU A 258 8.59 -6.76 -8.54
N GLY A 259 8.48 -7.00 -9.86
CA GLY A 259 9.49 -7.65 -10.70
C GLY A 259 10.88 -7.01 -10.57
N GLU A 260 10.90 -5.68 -10.53
CA GLU A 260 12.11 -4.88 -10.33
C GLU A 260 12.80 -5.19 -8.99
N ARG A 261 12.03 -5.23 -7.89
CA ARG A 261 12.55 -5.59 -6.56
C ARG A 261 12.96 -7.06 -6.47
N TYR A 262 12.26 -7.96 -7.16
CA TYR A 262 12.68 -9.36 -7.27
C TYR A 262 14.02 -9.48 -7.98
N VAL A 263 14.22 -8.79 -9.10
CA VAL A 263 15.50 -8.74 -9.82
C VAL A 263 16.61 -8.21 -8.91
N MET A 264 16.40 -7.07 -8.24
CA MET A 264 17.40 -6.52 -7.32
C MET A 264 17.73 -7.47 -6.15
N THR A 265 16.73 -8.17 -5.63
CA THR A 265 16.90 -9.03 -4.44
C THR A 265 17.57 -10.36 -4.77
N PHE A 266 17.16 -11.02 -5.86
CA PHE A 266 17.58 -12.39 -6.21
C PHE A 266 18.77 -12.47 -7.15
N LEU A 267 18.95 -11.49 -8.04
CA LEU A 267 20.04 -11.51 -9.02
C LEU A 267 21.28 -10.75 -8.54
N ASN A 268 21.28 -10.22 -7.32
CA ASN A 268 22.39 -9.47 -6.70
C ASN A 268 23.02 -8.43 -7.64
N VAL A 269 22.21 -7.80 -8.51
CA VAL A 269 22.69 -6.87 -9.56
C VAL A 269 23.25 -5.59 -8.94
N LEU A 270 22.77 -5.21 -7.75
CA LEU A 270 23.14 -4.00 -7.03
C LEU A 270 23.57 -4.35 -5.60
N ASN A 271 24.58 -3.64 -5.08
CA ASN A 271 24.93 -3.69 -3.66
C ASN A 271 23.78 -3.10 -2.81
N PHE A 272 23.67 -3.50 -1.54
CA PHE A 272 22.60 -3.03 -0.64
C PHE A 272 22.52 -1.52 -0.53
N GLY A 273 23.68 -0.83 -0.50
CA GLY A 273 23.71 0.63 -0.49
C GLY A 273 23.08 1.24 -1.75
N ASP A 274 23.40 0.70 -2.92
CA ASP A 274 22.86 1.17 -4.20
C ASP A 274 21.35 0.87 -4.32
N GLN A 275 20.90 -0.29 -3.80
CA GLN A 275 19.46 -0.61 -3.71
C GLN A 275 18.70 0.41 -2.85
N GLY A 276 19.30 0.85 -1.73
CA GLY A 276 18.71 1.87 -0.86
C GLY A 276 18.61 3.23 -1.54
N VAL A 277 19.68 3.68 -2.19
CA VAL A 277 19.66 4.93 -2.96
C VAL A 277 18.63 4.86 -4.08
N TYR A 278 18.59 3.75 -4.81
CA TYR A 278 17.66 3.54 -5.91
C TYR A 278 16.20 3.59 -5.45
N ASP A 279 15.82 2.87 -4.40
CA ASP A 279 14.42 2.85 -3.90
C ASP A 279 13.98 4.23 -3.39
N ILE A 280 14.85 4.95 -2.68
CA ILE A 280 14.57 6.34 -2.26
C ILE A 280 14.36 7.22 -3.48
N VAL A 281 15.22 7.08 -4.49
CA VAL A 281 15.16 7.88 -5.71
C VAL A 281 13.87 7.63 -6.48
N ASN A 282 13.52 6.36 -6.69
CA ASN A 282 12.29 5.99 -7.39
C ASN A 282 11.04 6.47 -6.64
N ASN A 283 11.03 6.35 -5.30
CA ASN A 283 9.93 6.80 -4.47
C ASN A 283 9.74 8.33 -4.50
N LEU A 284 10.83 9.10 -4.45
CA LEU A 284 10.75 10.57 -4.46
C LEU A 284 10.52 11.11 -5.88
N GLY A 285 10.97 10.41 -6.93
CA GLY A 285 10.67 10.72 -8.33
C GLY A 285 9.19 10.51 -8.67
N SER A 286 8.61 9.39 -8.23
CA SER A 286 7.19 9.12 -8.45
C SER A 286 6.25 9.95 -7.56
N LEU A 287 6.74 10.57 -6.48
CA LEU A 287 5.94 11.41 -5.58
C LEU A 287 5.30 12.59 -6.31
N VAL A 288 6.06 13.27 -7.17
CA VAL A 288 5.57 14.44 -7.93
C VAL A 288 4.42 14.04 -8.84
N ALA A 289 4.55 12.92 -9.55
CA ALA A 289 3.49 12.39 -10.40
C ALA A 289 2.24 12.01 -9.58
N ARG A 290 2.42 11.35 -8.43
CA ARG A 290 1.32 10.92 -7.55
C ARG A 290 0.60 12.08 -6.85
N LEU A 291 1.28 13.19 -6.56
CA LEU A 291 0.68 14.33 -5.87
C LEU A 291 0.05 15.33 -6.82
N ILE A 292 0.60 15.47 -8.03
CA ILE A 292 0.18 16.49 -8.99
C ILE A 292 -0.66 15.86 -10.11
N PHE A 293 -0.12 14.90 -10.85
CA PHE A 293 -0.79 14.36 -12.04
C PHE A 293 -1.92 13.39 -11.71
N GLN A 294 -1.79 12.56 -10.69
CA GLN A 294 -2.82 11.58 -10.34
C GLN A 294 -4.17 12.23 -9.95
N PRO A 295 -4.24 13.27 -9.09
CA PRO A 295 -5.51 13.95 -8.81
C PRO A 295 -6.09 14.69 -10.02
N ILE A 296 -5.22 15.22 -10.90
CA ILE A 296 -5.62 15.85 -12.16
C ILE A 296 -6.29 14.79 -13.04
N GLU A 297 -5.65 13.65 -13.26
CA GLU A 297 -6.17 12.53 -14.06
C GLU A 297 -7.54 12.05 -13.54
N GLU A 298 -7.66 11.80 -12.23
CA GLU A 298 -8.92 11.37 -11.62
C GLU A 298 -10.05 12.40 -11.81
N SER A 299 -9.73 13.69 -11.71
CA SER A 299 -10.69 14.78 -11.88
C SER A 299 -11.16 14.91 -13.35
N PHE A 300 -10.22 14.84 -14.30
CA PHE A 300 -10.54 14.97 -15.72
C PHE A 300 -11.13 13.69 -16.32
N TYR A 301 -10.84 12.52 -15.76
CA TYR A 301 -11.51 11.28 -16.14
C TYR A 301 -13.03 11.37 -15.97
N ILE A 302 -13.49 11.92 -14.83
CA ILE A 302 -14.92 12.13 -14.57
C ILE A 302 -15.51 13.17 -15.52
N PHE A 303 -14.75 14.20 -15.86
CA PHE A 303 -15.15 15.21 -16.85
C PHE A 303 -15.38 14.58 -18.23
N PHE A 304 -14.38 13.86 -18.77
CA PHE A 304 -14.49 13.21 -20.08
C PHE A 304 -15.60 12.16 -20.10
N ALA A 305 -15.77 11.38 -19.03
CA ALA A 305 -16.83 10.39 -18.93
C ALA A 305 -18.26 11.00 -18.93
N LYS A 306 -18.41 12.29 -18.61
CA LYS A 306 -19.70 13.00 -18.62
C LYS A 306 -19.95 13.78 -19.90
N VAL A 307 -18.89 14.34 -20.50
CA VAL A 307 -18.99 15.15 -21.72
C VAL A 307 -19.07 14.26 -22.97
N LEU A 308 -18.40 13.11 -22.96
CA LEU A 308 -18.38 12.18 -24.09
C LEU A 308 -19.25 10.96 -23.81
N GLU A 309 -20.20 10.69 -24.70
CA GLU A 309 -21.02 9.49 -24.65
C GLU A 309 -20.23 8.29 -25.21
N ARG A 310 -20.14 7.22 -24.41
CA ARG A 310 -19.44 5.99 -24.78
C ARG A 310 -20.17 5.28 -25.94
N GLU A 311 -19.41 4.68 -26.85
CA GLU A 311 -19.92 3.90 -28.01
C GLU A 311 -20.69 4.71 -29.07
N LYS A 312 -20.60 6.05 -29.06
CA LYS A 312 -21.05 6.89 -30.17
C LYS A 312 -19.87 7.46 -30.94
N ASP A 313 -19.94 7.38 -32.26
CA ASP A 313 -18.96 8.02 -33.14
C ASP A 313 -18.96 9.54 -32.97
N ALA A 314 -17.78 10.15 -33.17
CA ALA A 314 -17.57 11.59 -33.00
C ALA A 314 -18.50 12.46 -33.87
N THR A 315 -19.03 11.91 -34.97
CA THR A 315 -19.99 12.57 -35.87
C THR A 315 -21.42 12.58 -35.35
N LEU A 316 -21.76 11.71 -34.38
CA LEU A 316 -23.09 11.58 -33.78
C LEU A 316 -23.20 12.26 -32.41
N GLN A 317 -22.07 12.73 -31.86
CA GLN A 317 -22.02 13.52 -30.63
C GLN A 317 -22.27 15.00 -30.90
N LYS A 318 -22.67 15.75 -29.87
CA LYS A 318 -22.80 17.20 -29.96
C LYS A 318 -21.43 17.80 -30.27
N GLN A 319 -21.32 18.49 -31.41
CA GLN A 319 -20.07 19.08 -31.88
C GLN A 319 -19.45 20.07 -30.88
N GLU A 320 -20.30 20.76 -30.10
CA GLU A 320 -19.87 21.66 -29.03
C GLU A 320 -19.18 20.93 -27.88
N ASP A 321 -19.75 19.81 -27.42
CA ASP A 321 -19.18 18.99 -26.33
C ASP A 321 -17.84 18.35 -26.75
N VAL A 322 -17.74 17.91 -28.01
CA VAL A 322 -16.49 17.37 -28.57
C VAL A 322 -15.41 18.45 -28.67
N ALA A 323 -15.76 19.66 -29.12
CA ALA A 323 -14.82 20.77 -29.21
C ALA A 323 -14.29 21.19 -27.82
N VAL A 324 -15.17 21.23 -26.82
CA VAL A 324 -14.77 21.51 -25.42
C VAL A 324 -13.86 20.41 -24.89
N ALA A 325 -14.19 19.13 -25.10
CA ALA A 325 -13.35 18.01 -24.68
C ALA A 325 -11.96 18.05 -25.34
N ALA A 326 -11.89 18.33 -26.63
CA ALA A 326 -10.63 18.44 -27.36
C ALA A 326 -9.75 19.59 -26.84
N ALA A 327 -10.33 20.77 -26.61
CA ALA A 327 -9.61 21.94 -26.08
C ALA A 327 -9.06 21.68 -24.66
N VAL A 328 -9.84 21.00 -23.82
CA VAL A 328 -9.40 20.61 -22.47
C VAL A 328 -8.27 19.58 -22.56
N LEU A 329 -8.40 18.54 -23.39
CA LEU A 329 -7.35 17.54 -23.59
C LEU A 329 -6.05 18.16 -24.12
N GLU A 330 -6.14 19.06 -25.10
CA GLU A 330 -4.99 19.79 -25.63
C GLU A 330 -4.30 20.60 -24.54
N SER A 331 -5.07 21.27 -23.68
CA SER A 331 -4.53 22.03 -22.55
C SER A 331 -3.83 21.13 -21.53
N LEU A 332 -4.38 19.95 -21.23
CA LEU A 332 -3.78 18.96 -20.34
C LEU A 332 -2.48 18.39 -20.91
N LEU A 333 -2.45 18.06 -22.19
CA LEU A 333 -1.26 17.56 -22.87
C LEU A 333 -0.16 18.62 -22.89
N LYS A 334 -0.49 19.89 -23.18
CA LYS A 334 0.45 21.00 -23.10
C LYS A 334 1.01 21.17 -21.69
N LEU A 335 0.16 21.11 -20.67
CA LEU A 335 0.59 21.20 -19.27
C LEU A 335 1.54 20.04 -18.89
N ALA A 336 1.18 18.81 -19.22
CA ALA A 336 1.99 17.63 -18.94
C ALA A 336 3.35 17.69 -19.65
N LEU A 337 3.36 18.12 -20.92
CA LEU A 337 4.57 18.23 -21.72
C LEU A 337 5.49 19.36 -21.22
N LEU A 338 4.94 20.52 -20.86
CA LEU A 338 5.71 21.61 -20.25
C LEU A 338 6.31 21.20 -18.90
N ALA A 339 5.52 20.54 -18.04
CA ALA A 339 6.01 20.05 -16.77
C ALA A 339 7.09 18.97 -16.95
N GLY A 340 6.89 18.02 -17.86
CA GLY A 340 7.87 16.97 -18.19
C GLY A 340 9.17 17.53 -18.75
N LEU A 341 9.12 18.51 -19.65
CA LEU A 341 10.30 19.20 -20.17
C LEU A 341 11.04 19.98 -19.08
N THR A 342 10.30 20.66 -18.21
CA THR A 342 10.88 21.39 -17.06
C THR A 342 11.64 20.43 -16.15
N ILE A 343 11.03 19.29 -15.80
CA ILE A 343 11.68 18.28 -14.95
C ILE A 343 12.87 17.65 -15.66
N THR A 344 12.82 17.45 -16.97
CA THR A 344 13.95 16.86 -17.73
C THR A 344 15.15 17.82 -17.77
N ILE A 345 14.92 19.10 -18.05
CA ILE A 345 15.98 20.11 -18.16
C ILE A 345 16.59 20.42 -16.79
N PHE A 346 15.75 20.67 -15.78
CA PHE A 346 16.20 21.11 -14.47
C PHE A 346 16.45 19.96 -13.49
N GLY A 347 15.79 18.82 -13.66
CA GLY A 347 15.90 17.68 -12.75
C GLY A 347 17.31 17.11 -12.71
N PHE A 348 18.04 17.06 -13.83
CA PHE A 348 19.43 16.61 -13.82
C PHE A 348 20.33 17.58 -13.02
N ALA A 349 20.22 18.88 -13.30
CA ALA A 349 21.05 19.91 -12.67
C ALA A 349 20.78 20.05 -11.16
N TYR A 350 19.52 19.95 -10.72
CA TYR A 350 19.14 20.08 -9.31
C TYR A 350 19.04 18.74 -8.56
N SER A 351 19.23 17.60 -9.22
CA SER A 351 19.12 16.26 -8.59
C SER A 351 20.00 16.14 -7.34
N GLN A 352 21.25 16.59 -7.41
CA GLN A 352 22.19 16.53 -6.30
C GLN A 352 21.75 17.40 -5.12
N LEU A 353 21.30 18.62 -5.40
CA LEU A 353 20.79 19.54 -4.37
C LEU A 353 19.51 18.98 -3.71
N ALA A 354 18.59 18.45 -4.51
CA ALA A 354 17.35 17.89 -4.01
C ALA A 354 17.58 16.65 -3.13
N LEU A 355 18.49 15.77 -3.55
CA LEU A 355 18.90 14.59 -2.77
C LEU A 355 19.61 14.98 -1.46
N ASP A 356 20.45 16.01 -1.50
CA ASP A 356 21.15 16.52 -0.32
C ASP A 356 20.17 17.17 0.69
N ILE A 357 19.20 17.96 0.21
CA ILE A 357 18.14 18.50 1.07
C ILE A 357 17.32 17.38 1.71
N TYR A 358 17.05 16.30 0.99
CA TYR A 358 16.22 15.21 1.48
C TYR A 358 16.97 14.30 2.47
N GLY A 359 18.01 13.61 2.01
CA GLY A 359 18.75 12.60 2.79
C GLY A 359 20.19 12.97 3.15
N GLY A 360 20.65 14.18 2.80
CA GLY A 360 21.99 14.66 3.11
C GLY A 360 23.11 13.97 2.32
N THR A 361 24.32 14.02 2.88
CA THR A 361 25.56 13.49 2.28
C THR A 361 25.49 11.99 1.99
N MET A 362 24.62 11.26 2.69
CA MET A 362 24.34 9.85 2.46
C MET A 362 23.85 9.59 1.03
N LEU A 363 23.01 10.48 0.47
CA LEU A 363 22.47 10.36 -0.89
C LEU A 363 23.26 11.17 -1.93
N SER A 364 23.86 12.29 -1.54
CA SER A 364 24.58 13.18 -2.47
C SER A 364 26.01 12.71 -2.77
N ALA A 365 26.65 11.97 -1.87
CA ALA A 365 28.00 11.40 -2.06
C ALA A 365 27.99 9.94 -2.57
N GLY A 366 26.81 9.33 -2.76
CA GLY A 366 26.65 7.99 -3.31
C GLY A 366 27.09 7.90 -4.78
N SER A 367 27.45 6.68 -5.23
CA SER A 367 27.90 6.32 -6.57
C SER A 367 27.21 7.15 -7.67
N GLY A 368 27.95 8.11 -8.23
CA GLY A 368 27.42 9.20 -9.05
C GLY A 368 26.71 8.79 -10.35
N THR A 369 26.62 7.50 -10.66
CA THR A 369 25.95 6.93 -11.83
C THR A 369 24.46 6.69 -11.60
N ILE A 370 24.03 6.34 -10.37
CA ILE A 370 22.62 6.01 -10.06
C ILE A 370 21.83 7.28 -9.71
N SER A 371 22.41 8.20 -8.93
CA SER A 371 21.78 9.51 -8.63
C SER A 371 21.55 10.38 -9.87
N ARG A 372 22.33 10.16 -10.94
CA ARG A 372 22.18 10.86 -12.24
C ARG A 372 21.05 10.34 -13.11
N CYS A 373 20.49 9.16 -12.81
CA CYS A 373 19.37 8.58 -13.55
C CYS A 373 17.98 9.04 -13.07
N TRP A 374 17.94 9.95 -12.07
CA TRP A 374 16.72 10.59 -11.56
C TRP A 374 15.70 11.02 -12.64
N PRO A 375 16.10 11.64 -13.77
CA PRO A 375 15.14 12.10 -14.78
C PRO A 375 14.50 10.97 -15.59
N TYR A 376 15.18 9.83 -15.76
CA TYR A 376 14.70 8.73 -16.60
C TYR A 376 13.60 7.90 -15.93
N HIS A 377 13.57 7.84 -14.59
CA HIS A 377 12.50 7.14 -13.87
C HIS A 377 11.17 7.89 -13.88
N LEU A 378 11.21 9.22 -13.99
CA LEU A 378 10.00 10.03 -14.20
C LEU A 378 9.36 9.76 -15.57
N HIS A 379 10.17 9.41 -16.56
CA HIS A 379 9.74 9.14 -17.93
C HIS A 379 9.08 7.76 -18.12
N SER A 380 9.24 6.84 -17.17
CA SER A 380 8.57 5.53 -17.20
C SER A 380 7.10 5.59 -16.76
N TRP A 381 6.61 6.77 -16.37
CA TRP A 381 5.24 7.03 -15.89
C TRP A 381 4.48 8.06 -16.75
N CYS A 382 5.11 8.63 -17.77
CA CYS A 382 4.44 9.31 -18.89
C CYS A 382 4.34 8.32 -20.06
#